data_AF-A0A945DQY1-F1
#
_entry.id   AF-A0A945DQY1-F1
#
_cell.length_a   1.000
_cell.length_b   1.000
_cell.length_c   1.000
_cell.angle_alpha   90.00
_cell.angle_beta   90.00
_cell.angle_gamma   90.00
#
_symmetry.space_group_name_H-M   'P 1'
#
loop_
_entity.id
_entity.type
_entity.pdbx_description
1 polymer ?
#
loop_
_entity_poly.entity_id
_entity_poly.type
_entity_poly.pdbx_seq_one_letter_code
_entity_poly.pdbx_strand_id
1 'polypeptide(L)' 'MADDFALTFSRQMALPVDVWVASHGGQYDLASKHKPGQAYSPEAFVDPIGFQKKVARLEQLYLTQLARERSLSAK' A
#
# COMPACT_ATOMS: atom_id res chain seq x y z
N MET A 1 -15.65 9.33 6.02
CA MET A 1 -15.29 8.27 5.05
C MET A 1 -14.24 8.74 4.06
N ALA A 2 -14.54 9.65 3.11
CA ALA A 2 -13.53 10.11 2.15
C ALA A 2 -12.32 10.76 2.83
N ASP A 3 -12.56 11.55 3.90
CA ASP A 3 -11.50 12.19 4.68
C ASP A 3 -10.67 11.19 5.49
N ASP A 4 -11.27 10.07 5.93
CA ASP A 4 -10.56 9.00 6.65
C ASP A 4 -9.55 8.28 5.74
N PHE A 5 -9.90 8.11 4.45
CA PHE A 5 -8.97 7.58 3.44
C PHE A 5 -7.81 8.53 3.19
N ALA A 6 -8.08 9.83 2.98
CA ALA A 6 -7.03 10.83 2.78
C ALA A 6 -6.07 10.89 3.98
N LEU A 7 -6.61 10.86 5.20
CA LEU A 7 -5.82 10.82 6.42
C LEU A 7 -4.97 9.54 6.52
N THR A 8 -5.49 8.40 6.09
CA THR A 8 -4.75 7.13 6.08
C THR A 8 -3.55 7.20 5.15
N PHE A 9 -3.71 7.69 3.91
CA PHE A 9 -2.60 7.83 2.97
C PHE A 9 -1.53 8.80 3.47
N SER A 10 -1.95 9.96 3.99
CA SER A 10 -1.03 10.94 4.58
C SER A 10 -0.21 10.35 5.73
N ARG A 11 -0.88 9.64 6.65
CA ARG A 11 -0.19 8.97 7.77
C ARG A 11 0.75 7.89 7.29
N GLN A 12 0.31 7.03 6.36
CA GLN A 12 1.13 5.96 5.81
C GLN A 12 2.39 6.50 5.12
N MET A 13 2.28 7.56 4.32
CA MET A 13 3.45 8.17 3.66
C MET A 13 4.45 8.76 4.65
N ALA A 14 4.01 9.17 5.84
CA ALA A 14 4.88 9.71 6.88
C ALA A 14 5.49 8.64 7.81
N LEU A 15 5.07 7.36 7.71
CA LEU A 15 5.60 6.30 8.56
C LEU A 15 7.05 5.94 8.17
N PRO A 16 7.98 5.89 9.15
CA PRO A 16 9.29 5.28 8.92
C PRO A 16 9.12 3.75 8.91
N VAL A 17 9.13 3.16 7.72
CA VAL A 17 8.95 1.71 7.52
C VAL A 17 10.22 1.11 6.96
N ASP A 18 10.84 0.20 7.69
CA ASP A 18 11.93 -0.63 7.17
C ASP A 18 11.39 -1.94 6.59
N VAL A 19 10.55 -2.66 7.35
CA VAL A 19 9.97 -3.95 6.96
C VAL A 19 8.57 -3.76 6.39
N TRP A 20 8.33 -4.30 5.19
CA TRP A 20 7.05 -4.19 4.50
C TRP A 20 6.31 -5.52 4.41
N VAL A 21 5.17 -5.58 5.10
CA VAL A 21 4.19 -6.68 5.07
C VAL A 21 2.77 -6.12 5.09
N ALA A 22 1.80 -6.94 4.70
CA ALA A 22 0.38 -6.58 4.74
C ALA A 22 -0.51 -7.82 4.93
N SER A 23 -1.82 -7.60 5.07
CA SER A 23 -2.80 -8.65 5.34
C SER A 23 -2.89 -9.72 4.25
N HIS A 24 -2.56 -9.39 3.00
CA HIS A 24 -2.55 -10.34 1.89
C HIS A 24 -1.17 -10.39 1.20
N GLY A 25 -0.65 -11.60 0.97
CA GLY A 25 0.69 -11.82 0.38
C GLY A 25 0.95 -11.07 -0.93
N GLY A 26 -0.05 -10.98 -1.81
CA GLY A 26 0.06 -10.25 -3.08
C GLY A 26 0.21 -8.72 -2.92
N GLN A 27 -0.05 -8.17 -1.75
CA GLN A 27 0.11 -6.73 -1.50
C GLN A 27 1.58 -6.34 -1.30
N TYR A 28 2.42 -7.24 -0.77
CA TYR A 28 3.84 -6.97 -0.49
C TYR A 28 4.79 -7.95 -1.19
N ASP A 29 4.26 -8.67 -2.19
CA ASP A 29 5.00 -9.60 -3.04
C ASP A 29 5.62 -10.79 -2.28
N LEU A 30 4.84 -11.39 -1.37
CA LEU A 30 5.29 -12.51 -0.54
C LEU A 30 5.89 -13.66 -1.38
N ALA A 31 5.27 -14.01 -2.50
CA ALA A 31 5.69 -15.15 -3.33
C ALA A 31 7.07 -14.96 -3.97
N SER A 32 7.48 -13.71 -4.19
CA SER A 32 8.84 -13.38 -4.67
C SER A 32 9.84 -13.29 -3.52
N LYS A 33 9.39 -12.88 -2.33
CA LYS A 33 10.24 -12.73 -1.13
C LYS A 33 10.54 -14.05 -0.41
N HIS A 34 9.60 -14.99 -0.40
CA HIS A 34 9.74 -16.25 0.32
C HIS A 34 8.99 -17.40 -0.36
N LYS A 35 9.60 -18.60 -0.30
CA LYS A 35 9.03 -19.87 -0.75
C LYS A 35 9.10 -20.90 0.38
N PRO A 36 8.12 -21.83 0.47
CA PRO A 36 8.15 -22.89 1.46
C PRO A 36 9.48 -23.67 1.43
N GLY A 37 10.09 -23.86 2.61
CA GLY A 37 11.37 -24.56 2.76
C GLY A 37 12.62 -23.69 2.60
N GLN A 38 12.49 -22.40 2.26
CA GLN A 38 13.63 -21.48 2.31
C GLN A 38 14.05 -21.20 3.76
N ALA A 39 15.36 -21.01 3.96
CA ALA A 39 15.92 -20.57 5.23
C ALA A 39 15.38 -19.17 5.62
N TYR A 40 15.45 -18.86 6.92
CA TYR A 40 15.07 -17.56 7.44
C TYR A 40 15.98 -16.45 6.87
N SER A 41 15.37 -15.41 6.31
CA SER A 41 16.03 -14.16 5.89
C SER A 41 15.08 -12.98 6.10
N PRO A 42 15.26 -12.19 7.17
CA PRO A 42 14.43 -11.00 7.42
C PRO A 42 14.69 -9.88 6.40
N GLU A 43 15.88 -9.85 5.80
CA GLU A 43 16.29 -8.86 4.79
C GLU A 43 15.40 -8.90 3.55
N ALA A 44 14.82 -10.07 3.22
CA ALA A 44 13.87 -10.21 2.11
C ALA A 44 12.61 -9.34 2.28
N PHE A 45 12.30 -8.91 3.50
CA PHE A 45 11.14 -8.06 3.81
C PHE A 45 11.51 -6.60 4.10
N VAL A 46 12.80 -6.25 4.14
CA VAL A 46 13.25 -4.86 4.25
C VAL A 46 13.02 -4.17 2.91
N ASP A 47 11.95 -3.39 2.82
CA ASP A 47 11.43 -2.84 1.56
C ASP A 47 10.63 -1.53 1.79
N PRO A 48 11.30 -0.46 2.27
CA PRO A 48 10.70 0.87 2.46
C PRO A 48 10.09 1.41 1.16
N ILE A 49 10.78 1.17 0.04
CA ILE A 49 10.38 1.67 -1.28
C ILE A 49 9.14 0.94 -1.79
N GLY A 50 9.01 -0.36 -1.56
CA GLY A 50 7.82 -1.14 -1.92
C GLY A 50 6.59 -0.68 -1.16
N PHE A 51 6.72 -0.36 0.13
CA PHE A 51 5.66 0.27 0.92
C PHE A 51 5.23 1.61 0.32
N GLN A 52 6.17 2.55 0.14
CA GLN A 52 5.87 3.88 -0.41
C GLN A 52 5.21 3.81 -1.79
N LYS A 53 5.72 2.95 -2.68
CA LYS A 53 5.13 2.72 -4.01
C LYS A 53 3.71 2.20 -3.92
N LYS A 54 3.42 1.29 -2.98
CA LYS A 54 2.05 0.78 -2.81
C LYS A 54 1.10 1.86 -2.29
N VAL A 55 1.51 2.62 -1.28
CA VAL A 55 0.70 3.72 -0.72
C VAL A 55 0.38 4.75 -1.80
N ALA A 56 1.40 5.24 -2.53
CA ALA A 56 1.21 6.22 -3.60
C ALA A 56 0.28 5.71 -4.73
N ARG A 57 0.42 4.44 -5.13
CA ARG A 57 -0.48 3.83 -6.12
C ARG A 57 -1.93 3.78 -5.63
N LEU A 58 -2.15 3.38 -4.38
CA LEU A 58 -3.49 3.28 -3.81
C LEU A 58 -4.12 4.66 -3.62
N GLU A 59 -3.33 5.65 -3.24
CA GLU A 59 -3.78 7.05 -3.15
C GLU A 59 -4.24 7.57 -4.52
N GLN A 60 -3.47 7.32 -5.58
CA GLN A 60 -3.87 7.69 -6.94
C GLN A 60 -5.19 7.03 -7.38
N LEU A 61 -5.38 5.75 -7.05
CA LEU A 61 -6.63 5.04 -7.35
C LEU A 61 -7.82 5.62 -6.57
N TYR A 62 -7.61 5.95 -5.29
CA TYR A 62 -8.60 6.62 -4.46
C TYR A 62 -9.01 7.98 -5.06
N LEU A 63 -8.05 8.84 -5.42
CA LEU A 63 -8.32 10.14 -6.03
C LEU A 63 -9.09 10.01 -7.36
N THR A 64 -8.73 9.01 -8.16
CA THR A 64 -9.42 8.70 -9.42
C THR A 64 -10.87 8.29 -9.18
N GLN A 65 -11.12 7.44 -8.18
CA GLN A 65 -12.46 7.00 -7.81
C GLN A 65 -13.28 8.15 -7.24
N LEU A 66 -12.70 8.99 -6.37
CA LEU A 66 -13.37 10.15 -5.79
C LEU A 66 -13.81 11.15 -6.87
N ALA A 67 -12.96 11.40 -7.88
CA ALA A 67 -13.31 12.26 -9.00
C ALA A 67 -14.49 11.69 -9.83
N ARG A 68 -14.50 10.37 -10.05
CA ARG A 68 -15.62 9.68 -10.72
C ARG A 68 -16.92 9.79 -9.94
N GLU A 69 -16.89 9.57 -8.63
CA GLU A 69 -18.09 9.67 -7.78
C GLU A 69 -18.65 11.09 -7.75
N ARG A 70 -17.78 12.10 -7.66
CA ARG A 70 -18.18 13.51 -7.71
C ARG A 70 -18.83 13.90 -9.04
N SER A 71 -18.32 13.39 -10.17
CA SER A 71 -18.91 13.69 -11.49
C SER A 71 -20.25 12.98 -11.73
N LEU A 72 -20.49 11.84 -11.08
CA LEU A 72 -21.76 11.13 -11.12
C LEU A 72 -22.81 11.75 -10.20
N SER A 73 -22.41 12.26 -9.03
CA SER A 73 -23.32 12.92 -8.08
C SER A 73 -23.75 14.35 -8.50
N ALA A 74 -23.06 14.95 -9.48
CA ALA A 74 -23.37 16.28 -10.00
C ALA A 74 -24.33 16.26 -11.20
N LYS A 75 -24.80 15.09 -11.61
CA LYS A 75 -25.85 14.88 -12.63
C LYS A 75 -27.17 14.56 -11.95
#